data_AF-A0A356MJ31-F1
#
_entry.id   AF-A0A356MJ31-F1
#
_cell.length_a   1.000
_cell.length_b   1.000
_cell.length_c   1.000
_cell.angle_alpha   90.00
_cell.angle_beta   90.00
_cell.angle_gamma   90.00
#
_symmetry.space_group_name_H-M   'P 1'
#
loop_
_entity.id
_entity.type
_entity.pdbx_description
1 polymer ?
#
loop_
_entity_poly.entity_id
_entity_poly.type
_entity_poly.pdbx_seq_one_letter_code
_entity_poly.pdbx_strand_id
1 'polypeptide(L)'
;MVKFKIFLDNRTGITMGGTGYHELQYCKKNLPIKKLTNYKNIKHWQSDSLYIEAVTYTDELFYKYYDEILGQYFKIDYFGINYFTKAQAKKILEDISQKELPDKEIFINWLNEAVEKYNGFYILGV
;
A
#
# COMPACT_ATOMS: atom_id res chain seq x y z
N MET A 1 7.32 -16.09 20.55
CA MET A 1 6.29 -15.11 20.18
C MET A 1 6.34 -14.97 18.67
N VAL A 2 5.30 -15.40 17.94
CA VAL A 2 5.28 -15.28 16.48
C VAL A 2 5.09 -13.80 16.15
N LYS A 3 6.06 -13.19 15.47
CA LYS A 3 5.87 -11.86 14.88
C LYS A 3 5.00 -12.05 13.63
N PHE A 4 3.76 -11.59 13.67
CA PHE A 4 2.92 -11.48 12.47
C PHE A 4 3.53 -10.40 11.58
N LYS A 5 3.71 -10.70 10.29
CA LYS A 5 4.24 -9.77 9.29
C LYS A 5 3.08 -9.37 8.35
N ILE A 6 2.71 -8.10 8.35
CA ILE A 6 1.65 -7.55 7.48
C ILE A 6 2.20 -7.28 6.08
N PHE A 7 3.40 -6.68 6.00
CA PHE A 7 3.97 -6.24 4.74
C PHE A 7 5.08 -7.17 4.26
N LEU A 8 5.00 -7.58 3.00
CA LEU A 8 6.03 -8.32 2.30
C LEU A 8 6.77 -7.37 1.35
N ASP A 9 8.08 -7.32 1.49
CA ASP A 9 9.01 -6.45 0.76
C ASP A 9 9.82 -7.19 -0.31
N ASN A 10 9.69 -8.53 -0.40
CA ASN A 10 10.42 -9.35 -1.36
C ASN A 10 9.48 -10.17 -2.27
N ARG A 11 9.74 -10.11 -3.58
CA ARG A 11 9.02 -10.90 -4.57
C ARG A 11 9.30 -12.40 -4.48
N THR A 12 10.41 -12.80 -3.85
CA THR A 12 10.80 -14.21 -3.71
C THR A 12 9.82 -15.01 -2.86
N GLY A 13 9.11 -14.38 -1.91
CA GLY A 13 8.02 -15.02 -1.17
C GLY A 13 6.67 -15.06 -1.90
N ILE A 14 6.52 -14.26 -2.96
CA ILE A 14 5.27 -14.08 -3.73
C ILE A 14 5.18 -15.07 -4.90
N THR A 15 6.33 -15.49 -5.44
CA THR A 15 6.41 -16.43 -6.57
C THR A 15 6.04 -17.89 -6.23
N MET A 16 5.52 -18.17 -5.04
CA MET A 16 5.19 -19.54 -4.60
C MET A 16 3.76 -19.62 -4.06
N GLY A 17 2.75 -19.78 -4.93
CA GLY A 17 1.47 -20.37 -4.46
C GLY A 17 0.16 -20.03 -5.18
N GLY A 18 0.09 -19.00 -6.04
CA GLY A 18 -1.19 -18.62 -6.66
C GLY A 18 -2.18 -17.97 -5.69
N THR A 19 -1.68 -17.28 -4.67
CA THR A 19 -2.45 -16.51 -3.68
C THR A 19 -2.65 -15.06 -4.14
N GLY A 20 -3.72 -14.41 -3.67
CA GLY A 20 -4.03 -13.00 -3.97
C GLY A 20 -3.26 -12.04 -3.06
N TYR A 21 -2.94 -10.85 -3.56
CA TYR A 21 -2.23 -9.81 -2.79
C TYR A 21 -2.79 -8.42 -3.07
N HIS A 22 -2.92 -7.60 -2.03
CA HIS A 22 -2.98 -6.16 -2.22
C HIS A 22 -1.57 -5.63 -2.48
N GLU A 23 -1.41 -4.85 -3.54
CA GLU A 23 -0.12 -4.29 -3.93
C GLU A 23 -0.08 -2.79 -3.65
N LEU A 24 0.85 -2.36 -2.81
CA LEU A 24 1.17 -0.96 -2.57
C LEU A 24 2.25 -0.53 -3.55
N GLN A 25 1.91 0.38 -4.47
CA GLN A 25 2.80 0.81 -5.56
C GLN A 25 3.09 2.31 -5.50
N TYR A 26 4.33 2.72 -5.82
CA TYR A 26 4.61 4.14 -6.04
C TYR A 26 3.92 4.69 -7.30
N CYS A 27 3.39 5.91 -7.20
CA CYS A 27 2.90 6.65 -8.35
C CYS A 27 4.05 7.35 -9.08
N LYS A 28 4.63 6.65 -10.06
CA LYS A 28 5.75 7.14 -10.88
C LYS A 28 5.33 8.08 -12.01
N LYS A 29 4.02 8.33 -12.16
CA LYS A 29 3.44 9.10 -13.27
C LYS A 29 2.85 10.42 -12.76
N ASN A 30 3.02 11.48 -13.53
CA ASN A 30 2.36 12.76 -13.29
C ASN A 30 1.27 12.97 -14.36
N LEU A 31 0.06 12.46 -14.10
CA LEU A 31 -1.07 12.51 -15.02
C LEU A 31 -2.33 12.97 -14.27
N PRO A 32 -3.38 13.42 -14.98
CA PRO A 32 -4.68 13.64 -14.35
C PRO A 32 -5.20 12.38 -13.64
N ILE A 33 -5.88 12.54 -12.50
CA ILE A 33 -6.36 11.43 -11.64
C ILE A 33 -7.11 10.37 -12.45
N LYS A 34 -8.02 10.76 -13.36
CA LYS A 34 -8.77 9.83 -14.22
C LYS A 34 -7.88 8.90 -15.06
N LYS A 35 -6.67 9.32 -15.42
CA LYS A 35 -5.67 8.49 -16.11
C LYS A 35 -4.84 7.66 -15.13
N LEU A 36 -4.55 8.19 -13.95
CA LEU A 36 -3.82 7.45 -12.89
C LEU A 36 -4.65 6.25 -12.38
N THR A 37 -5.96 6.41 -12.25
CA THR A 37 -6.88 5.35 -11.79
C THR A 37 -7.44 4.47 -12.91
N ASN A 38 -6.83 4.52 -14.11
CA ASN A 38 -7.18 3.60 -15.19
C ASN A 38 -6.31 2.34 -15.10
N TYR A 39 -6.92 1.18 -14.94
CA TYR A 39 -6.23 -0.11 -14.81
C TYR A 39 -5.21 -0.39 -15.94
N LYS A 40 -5.48 0.09 -17.17
CA LYS A 40 -4.56 -0.08 -18.32
C LYS A 40 -3.22 0.62 -18.11
N ASN A 41 -3.15 1.57 -17.18
CA ASN A 41 -1.95 2.33 -16.85
C ASN A 41 -1.19 1.78 -15.64
N ILE A 42 -1.73 0.77 -14.96
CA ILE A 42 -1.10 0.11 -13.81
C ILE A 42 -0.36 -1.13 -14.31
N LYS A 43 0.88 -1.29 -13.86
CA LYS A 43 1.67 -2.51 -14.10
C LYS A 43 1.89 -3.15 -12.74
N HIS A 44 1.26 -4.29 -12.50
CA HIS A 44 1.41 -5.04 -11.25
C HIS A 44 2.82 -5.61 -11.08
N TRP A 45 3.09 -6.13 -9.88
CA TRP A 45 4.30 -6.87 -9.51
C TRP A 45 5.60 -6.05 -9.59
N GLN A 46 5.57 -4.79 -9.16
CA GLN A 46 6.77 -3.94 -9.20
C GLN A 46 7.80 -4.38 -8.15
N SER A 47 9.09 -4.18 -8.47
CA SER A 47 10.23 -4.53 -7.60
C SER A 47 10.22 -3.82 -6.27
N ASP A 48 9.61 -2.64 -6.27
CA ASP A 48 9.68 -1.63 -5.24
C ASP A 48 8.31 -1.43 -4.59
N SER A 49 7.42 -2.42 -4.71
CA SER A 49 6.12 -2.44 -4.04
C SER A 49 6.17 -3.17 -2.71
N LEU A 50 5.27 -2.80 -1.81
CA LEU A 50 4.92 -3.64 -0.67
C LEU A 50 3.69 -4.48 -1.03
N TYR A 51 3.61 -5.66 -0.43
CA TYR A 51 2.51 -6.58 -0.67
C TYR A 51 1.88 -7.00 0.66
N ILE A 52 0.57 -7.17 0.64
CA ILE A 52 -0.22 -7.71 1.75
C ILE A 52 -0.94 -8.93 1.20
N GLU A 53 -0.76 -10.09 1.84
CA GLU A 53 -1.45 -11.30 1.41
C GLU A 53 -2.96 -11.19 1.68
N ALA A 54 -3.78 -11.49 0.68
CA ALA A 54 -5.24 -11.28 0.70
C ALA A 54 -6.07 -12.56 0.79
N VAL A 55 -5.42 -13.69 1.04
CA VAL A 55 -6.10 -15.00 1.22
C VAL A 55 -5.89 -15.55 2.63
N THR A 56 -5.24 -14.76 3.50
CA THR A 56 -5.00 -15.05 4.90
C THR A 56 -5.54 -13.90 5.74
N TYR A 57 -5.59 -14.06 7.06
CA TYR A 57 -6.02 -13.01 8.00
C TYR A 57 -5.16 -11.72 7.97
N THR A 58 -4.16 -11.64 7.10
CA THR A 58 -3.20 -10.53 7.02
C THR A 58 -3.82 -9.27 6.44
N ASP A 59 -4.68 -9.37 5.44
CA ASP A 59 -5.41 -8.23 4.89
C ASP A 59 -6.43 -7.68 5.90
N GLU A 60 -7.19 -8.55 6.59
CA GLU A 60 -8.08 -8.17 7.68
C GLU A 60 -7.34 -7.39 8.76
N LEU A 61 -6.13 -7.83 9.13
CA LEU A 61 -5.28 -7.11 10.08
C LEU A 61 -4.81 -5.76 9.52
N PHE A 62 -4.39 -5.70 8.25
CA PHE A 62 -4.02 -4.44 7.63
C PHE A 62 -5.15 -3.43 7.71
N TYR A 63 -6.36 -3.79 7.26
CA TYR A 63 -7.50 -2.88 7.31
C TYR A 63 -7.92 -2.57 8.75
N LYS A 64 -7.89 -3.53 9.67
CA LYS A 64 -8.18 -3.27 11.09
C LYS A 64 -7.28 -2.19 11.71
N TYR A 65 -5.99 -2.16 11.37
CA TYR A 65 -5.02 -1.25 12.00
C TYR A 65 -4.76 0.02 11.19
N TYR A 66 -4.82 -0.04 9.86
CA TYR A 66 -4.44 1.08 8.98
C TYR A 66 -5.64 1.81 8.36
N ASP A 67 -6.83 1.23 8.30
CA ASP A 67 -8.00 1.88 7.66
C ASP A 67 -8.44 3.14 8.41
N GLU A 68 -8.24 3.22 9.73
CA GLU A 68 -8.52 4.44 10.50
C GLU A 68 -7.69 5.66 10.01
N ILE A 69 -6.51 5.41 9.42
CA ILE A 69 -5.63 6.46 8.88
C ILE A 69 -5.93 6.66 7.39
N LEU A 70 -5.97 5.56 6.63
CA LEU A 70 -6.14 5.59 5.17
C LEU A 70 -7.56 6.02 4.76
N GLY A 71 -8.56 5.56 5.50
CA GLY A 71 -9.98 5.82 5.26
C GLY A 71 -10.41 7.27 5.51
N GLN A 72 -9.57 8.11 6.12
CA GLN A 72 -9.84 9.54 6.30
C GLN A 72 -9.92 10.30 4.97
N TYR A 73 -9.28 9.78 3.91
CA TYR A 73 -9.23 10.43 2.61
C TYR A 73 -10.36 10.01 1.69
N PHE A 74 -10.71 8.72 1.72
CA PHE A 74 -11.83 8.13 1.00
C PHE A 74 -12.02 6.69 1.47
N LYS A 75 -13.21 6.14 1.24
CA LYS A 75 -13.48 4.71 1.47
C LYS A 75 -12.60 3.87 0.54
N ILE A 76 -11.77 3.00 1.12
CA ILE A 76 -10.92 2.10 0.33
C ILE A 76 -11.78 1.14 -0.51
N ASP A 77 -11.52 1.11 -1.81
CA ASP A 77 -12.05 0.11 -2.72
C ASP A 77 -11.14 -1.11 -2.71
N TYR A 78 -11.57 -2.16 -2.00
CA TYR A 78 -10.83 -3.40 -1.81
C TYR A 78 -10.51 -4.14 -3.12
N PHE A 79 -11.27 -3.88 -4.18
CA PHE A 79 -11.09 -4.50 -5.50
C PHE A 79 -10.64 -3.49 -6.56
N GLY A 80 -10.33 -2.26 -6.14
CA GLY A 80 -10.11 -1.12 -7.03
C GLY A 80 -8.70 -0.53 -6.96
N ILE A 81 -8.57 0.66 -7.53
CA ILE A 81 -7.33 1.44 -7.53
C ILE A 81 -7.51 2.63 -6.59
N ASN A 82 -6.79 2.61 -5.47
CA ASN A 82 -6.86 3.62 -4.43
C ASN A 82 -5.64 4.53 -4.52
N TYR A 83 -5.79 5.70 -5.13
CA TYR A 83 -4.67 6.64 -5.31
C TYR A 83 -4.58 7.64 -4.17
N PHE A 84 -3.41 7.70 -3.54
CA PHE A 84 -3.05 8.71 -2.54
C PHE A 84 -2.03 9.67 -3.15
N THR A 85 -2.35 10.96 -3.15
CA THR A 85 -1.45 12.02 -3.57
C THR A 85 -0.21 12.11 -2.68
N LYS A 86 0.84 12.79 -3.16
CA LYS A 86 2.05 13.07 -2.38
C LYS A 86 1.77 13.78 -1.05
N ALA A 87 0.81 14.71 -1.03
CA ALA A 87 0.43 15.43 0.18
C ALA A 87 -0.27 14.51 1.20
N GLN A 88 -1.16 13.63 0.72
CA GLN A 88 -1.81 12.62 1.57
C GLN A 88 -0.81 11.60 2.09
N ALA A 89 0.13 11.15 1.24
CA ALA A 89 1.22 10.25 1.66
C ALA A 89 2.04 10.86 2.80
N LYS A 90 2.35 12.16 2.73
CA LYS A 90 3.06 12.86 3.82
C LYS A 90 2.26 12.88 5.12
N LYS A 91 0.94 13.10 5.04
CA LYS A 91 0.07 13.08 6.22
C LYS A 91 -0.10 11.68 6.81
N ILE A 92 -0.27 10.67 5.97
CA ILE A 92 -0.28 9.26 6.39
C ILE A 92 1.03 8.88 7.09
N LEU A 93 2.18 9.34 6.56
CA LEU A 93 3.48 9.12 7.18
C LEU A 93 3.57 9.75 8.57
N GLU A 94 3.12 11.00 8.72
CA GLU A 94 3.04 11.70 10.01
C GLU A 94 2.17 10.92 11.01
N ASP A 95 0.97 10.49 10.60
CA ASP A 95 0.01 9.78 11.46
C ASP A 95 0.49 8.39 11.89
N ILE A 96 1.04 7.60 10.95
CA ILE A 96 1.58 6.26 11.23
C ILE A 96 2.78 6.36 12.20
N SER A 97 3.60 7.41 12.07
CA SER A 97 4.75 7.62 12.95
C SER A 97 4.36 7.85 14.41
N GLN A 98 3.17 8.40 14.67
CA GLN A 98 2.67 8.69 16.02
C GLN A 98 1.85 7.54 16.64
N LYS A 99 1.47 6.53 15.85
CA LYS A 99 0.65 5.40 16.32
C LYS A 99 1.50 4.16 16.55
N GLU A 100 1.07 3.32 17.48
CA GLU A 100 1.61 1.97 17.67
C GLU A 100 0.84 1.00 16.78
N LEU A 101 1.37 0.73 15.59
CA LEU A 101 0.78 -0.18 14.60
C LEU A 101 1.74 -1.34 14.30
N PRO A 102 1.23 -2.55 14.04
CA PRO A 102 2.07 -3.68 13.64
C PRO A 102 2.78 -3.39 12.32
N ASP A 103 4.07 -3.71 12.22
CA ASP A 103 4.90 -3.47 11.02
C ASP A 103 4.94 -2.02 10.51
N LYS A 104 4.65 -1.02 11.36
CA LYS A 104 4.70 0.40 10.98
C LYS A 104 6.02 0.81 10.35
N GLU A 105 7.13 0.30 10.85
CA GLU A 105 8.47 0.67 10.36
C GLU A 105 8.69 0.26 8.90
N ILE A 106 8.14 -0.89 8.47
CA ILE A 106 8.23 -1.32 7.07
C ILE A 106 7.44 -0.35 6.18
N PHE A 107 6.23 0.01 6.59
CA PHE A 107 5.40 0.93 5.82
C PHE A 107 5.97 2.36 5.84
N ILE A 108 6.48 2.85 6.98
CA ILE A 108 7.15 4.16 7.09
C ILE A 108 8.35 4.23 6.14
N ASN A 109 9.24 3.24 6.18
CA ASN A 109 10.43 3.22 5.33
C ASN A 109 10.08 3.24 3.84
N TRP A 110 9.06 2.48 3.44
CA TRP A 110 8.56 2.49 2.07
C TRP A 110 7.84 3.81 1.72
N LEU A 111 7.02 4.35 2.61
CA LEU A 111 6.25 5.57 2.37
C LEU A 111 7.13 6.82 2.28
N ASN A 112 8.27 6.85 2.97
CA ASN A 112 9.28 7.90 2.81
C ASN A 112 9.71 8.06 1.35
N GLU A 113 9.95 6.96 0.63
CA GLU A 113 10.30 7.00 -0.79
C GLU A 113 9.15 7.57 -1.65
N ALA A 114 7.90 7.21 -1.34
CA ALA A 114 6.71 7.79 -1.99
C ALA A 114 6.64 9.32 -1.80
N VAL A 115 6.95 9.79 -0.59
CA VAL A 115 6.93 11.21 -0.20
C VAL A 115 8.12 11.97 -0.76
N GLU A 116 9.28 11.35 -0.94
CA GLU A 116 10.47 12.05 -1.44
C GLU A 116 10.49 12.08 -2.97
N LYS A 117 10.32 10.92 -3.61
CA LYS A 117 10.71 10.69 -5.00
C LYS A 117 9.53 10.56 -5.98
N TYR A 118 8.33 10.31 -5.49
CA TYR A 118 7.19 9.96 -6.34
C TYR A 118 6.00 10.91 -6.18
N ASN A 119 5.00 10.72 -7.04
CA ASN A 119 3.76 11.50 -7.06
C ASN A 119 2.69 10.86 -6.16
N GLY A 120 3.09 10.39 -4.98
CA GLY A 120 2.24 9.60 -4.08
C GLY A 120 2.31 8.10 -4.36
N PHE A 121 1.25 7.37 -4.02
CA PHE A 121 1.21 5.91 -4.11
C PHE A 121 -0.21 5.37 -4.36
N TYR A 122 -0.31 4.09 -4.66
CA TYR A 122 -1.54 3.34 -4.85
C TYR A 122 -1.65 2.21 -3.84
N ILE A 123 -2.87 1.89 -3.41
CA ILE A 123 -3.23 0.54 -2.93
C ILE A 123 -4.08 -0.11 -4.02
N LEU A 124 -3.59 -1.22 -4.55
CA LEU A 124 -4.28 -1.99 -5.58
C LEU A 124 -5.03 -3.15 -4.92
N GLY A 125 -6.33 -3.23 -5.22
CA GLY A 125 -7.18 -4.35 -4.87
C GLY A 125 -6.74 -5.66 -5.52
N VAL A 126 -7.31 -6.76 -5.02
CA VAL A 126 -7.10 -8.14 -5.51
C VAL A 126 -8.00 -8.44 -6.70
#